data_AF-A0A7Y7NBE2-F1
#
_entry.id   AF-A0A7Y7NBE2-F1
#
_cell.length_a   1.000
_cell.length_b   1.000
_cell.length_c   1.000
_cell.angle_alpha   90.00
_cell.angle_beta   90.00
_cell.angle_gamma   90.00
#
_symmetry.space_group_name_H-M   'P 1'
#
loop_
_entity.id
_entity.type
_entity.pdbx_description
1 polymer ?
#
loop_
_entity_poly.entity_id
_entity_poly.type
_entity_poly.pdbx_seq_one_letter_code
_entity_poly.pdbx_strand_id
1 'polypeptide(L)'
;MKIDKRDMWFIGLIVAVVSVFISISGKEKTKLVPNDSTHQIAYRAAYKNAPGPEASFFKRAFFKADKKGAEVYCEPCHTEQKVPFPPNHPPKNRCLFCHKLQPLKL
;
A
#
# COMPACT_ATOMS: atom_id res chain seq x y z
N MET A 1 29.16 -21.77 -3.12
CA MET A 1 29.36 -20.58 -3.97
C MET A 1 30.39 -19.70 -3.30
N LYS A 2 31.54 -19.43 -3.93
CA LYS A 2 32.58 -18.58 -3.36
C LYS A 2 32.33 -17.16 -3.88
N ILE A 3 32.11 -16.21 -2.98
CA ILE A 3 31.92 -14.80 -3.35
C ILE A 3 33.30 -14.24 -3.69
N ASP A 4 33.48 -13.82 -4.93
CA ASP A 4 34.73 -13.24 -5.39
C ASP A 4 34.82 -11.75 -5.05
N LYS A 5 36.03 -11.16 -5.16
CA LYS A 5 36.25 -9.73 -4.92
C LYS A 5 35.36 -8.84 -5.82
N ARG A 6 35.06 -9.28 -7.04
CA ARG A 6 34.16 -8.58 -7.97
C ARG A 6 32.71 -8.57 -7.46
N ASP A 7 32.26 -9.69 -6.91
CA ASP A 7 30.91 -9.82 -6.35
C ASP A 7 30.75 -8.91 -5.13
N MET A 8 31.80 -8.80 -4.30
CA MET A 8 31.80 -7.88 -3.16
C MET A 8 31.66 -6.41 -3.58
N TRP A 9 32.32 -5.98 -4.65
CA TRP A 9 32.15 -4.63 -5.22
C TRP A 9 30.73 -4.40 -5.73
N PHE A 10 30.16 -5.39 -6.42
CA PHE A 10 28.79 -5.31 -6.94
C PHE A 10 27.75 -5.25 -5.82
N ILE A 11 27.90 -6.08 -4.78
CA ILE A 11 27.06 -6.04 -3.58
C ILE A 11 27.18 -4.68 -2.89
N GLY A 12 28.40 -4.15 -2.74
CA GLY A 12 28.63 -2.83 -2.16
C GLY A 12 27.90 -1.72 -2.93
N LEU A 13 27.92 -1.77 -4.26
CA LEU A 13 27.19 -0.83 -5.11
C LEU A 13 25.67 -0.95 -4.93
N ILE A 14 25.13 -2.17 -4.87
CA ILE A 14 23.70 -2.38 -4.60
C ILE A 14 23.30 -1.79 -3.25
N VAL A 15 24.07 -2.08 -2.19
CA VAL A 15 23.81 -1.55 -0.84
C VAL A 15 23.85 -0.02 -0.84
N ALA A 16 24.83 0.58 -1.52
CA ALA A 16 24.91 2.03 -1.65
C ALA A 16 23.67 2.61 -2.35
N VAL A 17 23.27 2.07 -3.50
CA VAL A 17 22.07 2.51 -4.23
C VAL A 17 20.81 2.37 -3.38
N VAL A 18 20.60 1.22 -2.74
CA VAL A 18 19.44 0.97 -1.88
C VAL A 18 19.40 1.93 -0.69
N SER A 19 20.55 2.19 -0.05
CA SER A 19 20.63 3.15 1.06
C SER A 19 20.22 4.55 0.65
N VAL A 20 20.66 5.02 -0.52
CA VAL A 20 20.28 6.33 -1.07
C VAL A 20 18.77 6.40 -1.29
N PHE A 21 18.18 5.38 -1.93
CA PHE A 21 16.73 5.32 -2.14
C PHE A 21 15.95 5.37 -0.82
N ILE A 22 16.41 4.66 0.20
CA ILE A 22 15.78 4.67 1.53
C ILE A 22 15.88 6.07 2.16
N SER A 23 17.04 6.73 2.05
CA SER A 23 17.25 8.08 2.59
C SER A 23 16.38 9.14 1.94
N ILE A 24 16.07 9.00 0.63
CA ILE A 24 15.25 9.98 -0.10
C ILE A 24 13.75 9.67 -0.13
N SER A 25 13.32 8.45 0.23
CA SER A 25 11.93 8.00 0.08
C SER A 25 10.89 8.85 0.82
N GLY A 26 11.30 9.62 1.83
CA GLY A 26 10.43 10.56 2.56
C GLY A 26 9.23 9.91 3.25
N LYS A 27 8.39 10.74 3.88
CA LYS A 27 7.10 10.31 4.46
C LYS A 27 5.99 10.43 3.42
N GLU A 28 4.99 9.57 3.51
CA GLU A 28 3.78 9.65 2.68
C GLU A 28 3.11 11.01 2.85
N LYS A 29 2.79 11.67 1.74
CA LYS A 29 2.19 13.02 1.73
C LYS A 29 0.66 13.01 1.60
N THR A 30 0.07 11.84 1.38
CA THR A 30 -1.35 11.66 1.09
C THR A 30 -2.12 11.34 2.36
N LYS A 31 -3.43 11.66 2.36
CA LYS A 31 -4.31 11.30 3.48
C LYS A 31 -4.69 9.82 3.41
N LEU A 32 -4.69 9.15 4.56
CA LEU A 32 -5.19 7.79 4.70
C LEU A 32 -6.71 7.73 4.54
N VAL A 33 -7.23 6.57 4.15
CA VAL A 33 -8.68 6.33 4.14
C VAL A 33 -9.19 6.26 5.59
N PRO A 34 -10.26 7.00 5.95
CA PRO A 34 -10.86 6.91 7.29
C PRO A 34 -11.26 5.47 7.62
N ASN A 35 -11.11 5.07 8.88
CA ASN A 35 -11.58 3.77 9.35
C ASN A 35 -12.86 3.96 10.16
N ASP A 36 -13.92 4.40 9.48
CA ASP A 36 -15.25 4.61 10.04
C ASP A 36 -16.27 3.65 9.40
N SER A 37 -17.51 3.68 9.88
CA SER A 37 -18.59 2.82 9.39
C SER A 37 -18.85 2.95 7.89
N THR A 38 -18.62 4.12 7.30
CA THR A 38 -18.85 4.40 5.88
C THR A 38 -17.77 3.76 5.02
N HIS A 39 -16.51 3.82 5.46
CA HIS A 39 -15.35 3.34 4.72
C HIS A 39 -15.01 1.86 4.98
N GLN A 40 -15.60 1.26 6.00
CA GLN A 40 -15.38 -0.15 6.38
C GLN A 40 -15.59 -1.14 5.23
N ILE A 41 -16.47 -0.85 4.27
CA ILE A 41 -16.67 -1.72 3.10
C ILE A 41 -15.39 -1.89 2.27
N ALA A 42 -14.59 -0.82 2.10
CA ALA A 42 -13.33 -0.87 1.38
C ALA A 42 -12.28 -1.70 2.14
N TYR A 43 -12.23 -1.57 3.47
CA TYR A 43 -11.37 -2.39 4.33
C TYR A 43 -11.73 -3.86 4.24
N ARG A 44 -13.02 -4.19 4.37
CA ARG A 44 -13.51 -5.56 4.28
C ARG A 44 -13.23 -6.18 2.92
N ALA A 45 -13.44 -5.44 1.84
CA ALA A 45 -13.12 -5.89 0.48
C ALA A 45 -11.62 -6.16 0.32
N ALA A 46 -10.77 -5.21 0.73
CA ALA A 46 -9.32 -5.32 0.56
C ALA A 46 -8.70 -6.45 1.40
N TYR A 47 -9.22 -6.68 2.60
CA TYR A 47 -8.69 -7.67 3.56
C TYR A 47 -9.52 -8.95 3.65
N LYS A 48 -10.48 -9.17 2.74
CA LYS A 48 -11.35 -10.37 2.74
C LYS A 48 -10.58 -11.68 2.81
N ASN A 49 -9.42 -11.72 2.15
CA ASN A 49 -8.56 -12.91 2.07
C ASN A 49 -7.34 -12.83 3.01
N ALA A 50 -7.39 -11.95 4.02
CA ALA A 50 -6.31 -11.81 4.98
C ALA A 50 -6.09 -13.12 5.75
N PRO A 51 -4.84 -13.57 5.89
CA PRO A 51 -4.54 -14.75 6.68
C PRO A 51 -4.91 -14.52 8.15
N GLY A 52 -5.60 -15.50 8.75
CA GLY A 52 -5.88 -15.49 10.18
C GLY A 52 -4.62 -15.68 11.04
N PRO A 53 -4.75 -15.58 12.38
CA PRO A 53 -3.62 -15.72 13.30
C PRO A 53 -2.90 -17.08 13.18
N GLU A 54 -3.65 -18.14 12.85
CA GLU A 54 -3.17 -19.52 12.66
C GLU A 54 -2.40 -19.76 11.35
N ALA A 55 -2.37 -18.79 10.43
CA ALA A 55 -1.66 -18.95 9.17
C ALA A 55 -0.14 -18.94 9.38
N SER A 56 0.58 -19.67 8.53
CA SER A 56 2.05 -19.70 8.57
C SER A 56 2.65 -18.29 8.50
N PHE A 57 3.81 -18.12 9.14
CA PHE A 57 4.54 -16.86 9.16
C PHE A 57 4.75 -16.31 7.75
N PHE A 58 5.13 -17.16 6.79
CA PHE A 58 5.36 -16.75 5.41
C PHE A 58 4.08 -16.19 4.76
N LYS A 59 2.92 -16.83 4.97
CA LYS A 59 1.65 -16.35 4.40
C LYS A 59 1.25 -15.00 4.97
N ARG A 60 1.52 -14.75 6.26
CA ARG A 60 1.27 -13.46 6.92
C ARG A 60 2.25 -12.37 6.46
N ALA A 61 3.53 -12.69 6.39
CA ALA A 61 4.59 -11.74 6.02
C ALA A 61 4.46 -11.23 4.57
N PHE A 62 4.01 -12.09 3.66
CA PHE A 62 3.89 -11.76 2.23
C PHE A 62 2.45 -11.51 1.76
N PHE A 63 1.49 -11.40 2.67
CA PHE A 63 0.12 -11.06 2.32
C PHE A 63 0.04 -9.65 1.73
N LYS A 64 -0.74 -9.50 0.66
CA LYS A 64 -1.07 -8.21 0.04
C LYS A 64 -2.58 -8.06 -0.03
N ALA A 65 -3.10 -6.99 0.54
CA ALA A 65 -4.50 -6.64 0.46
C ALA A 65 -4.91 -6.38 -1.00
N ASP A 66 -6.12 -6.79 -1.37
CA ASP A 66 -6.68 -6.53 -2.70
C ASP A 66 -7.19 -5.09 -2.80
N LYS A 67 -6.25 -4.17 -2.94
CA LYS A 67 -6.53 -2.73 -3.09
C LYS A 67 -7.32 -2.44 -4.36
N LYS A 68 -7.01 -3.12 -5.46
CA LYS A 68 -7.66 -2.84 -6.75
C LYS A 68 -9.14 -3.26 -6.71
N GLY A 69 -9.44 -4.44 -6.15
CA GLY A 69 -10.81 -4.90 -5.98
C GLY A 69 -11.64 -4.02 -5.04
N ALA A 70 -11.01 -3.40 -4.04
CA ALA A 70 -11.70 -2.53 -3.09
C ALA A 70 -12.00 -1.11 -3.63
N GLU A 71 -11.31 -0.65 -4.68
CA GLU A 71 -11.47 0.70 -5.23
C GLU A 71 -12.87 0.94 -5.86
N VAL A 72 -13.58 -0.12 -6.25
CA VAL A 72 -14.95 -0.02 -6.82
C VAL A 72 -15.96 0.61 -5.86
N TYR A 73 -15.68 0.58 -4.55
CA TYR A 73 -16.56 1.14 -3.53
C TYR A 73 -16.32 2.64 -3.29
N CYS A 74 -15.32 3.25 -3.94
CA CYS A 74 -14.99 4.66 -3.77
C CYS A 74 -15.82 5.58 -4.69
N GLU A 75 -16.05 5.16 -5.94
CA GLU A 75 -16.67 5.97 -6.99
C GLU A 75 -18.11 6.43 -6.67
N PRO A 76 -19.00 5.58 -6.10
CA PRO A 76 -20.36 6.00 -5.80
C PRO A 76 -20.41 7.24 -4.90
N CYS A 77 -19.46 7.40 -3.96
CA CYS A 77 -19.47 8.53 -3.04
C CYS A 77 -18.60 9.70 -3.52
N HIS A 78 -17.40 9.41 -4.03
CA HIS A 78 -16.42 10.43 -4.44
C HIS A 78 -16.59 10.92 -5.89
N THR A 79 -17.57 10.36 -6.63
CA THR A 79 -18.00 10.89 -7.94
C THR A 79 -19.48 11.24 -7.93
N GLU A 80 -20.37 10.37 -7.43
CA GLU A 80 -21.82 10.52 -7.60
C GLU A 80 -22.50 11.23 -6.40
N GLN A 81 -22.14 10.91 -5.15
CA GLN A 81 -22.71 11.56 -3.94
C GLN A 81 -22.08 12.93 -3.59
N LYS A 82 -21.44 13.59 -4.57
CA LYS A 82 -20.93 14.97 -4.48
C LYS A 82 -19.89 15.24 -3.38
N VAL A 83 -19.08 14.27 -2.94
CA VAL A 83 -17.87 14.61 -2.16
C VAL A 83 -16.78 15.04 -3.15
N PRO A 84 -16.53 16.35 -3.34
CA PRO A 84 -15.64 16.80 -4.41
C PRO A 84 -14.19 16.50 -4.05
N PHE A 85 -13.43 16.08 -5.05
CA PHE A 85 -11.98 16.06 -4.94
C PHE A 85 -11.42 17.49 -4.90
N PRO A 86 -10.27 17.72 -4.26
CA PRO A 86 -9.61 19.02 -4.30
C PRO A 86 -9.20 19.38 -5.75
N PRO A 87 -9.05 20.69 -6.08
CA PRO A 87 -8.80 21.16 -7.45
C PRO A 87 -7.58 20.53 -8.14
N ASN A 88 -6.56 20.16 -7.38
CA ASN A 88 -5.31 19.56 -7.88
C ASN A 88 -5.25 18.04 -7.67
N HIS A 89 -6.39 17.37 -7.52
CA HIS A 89 -6.41 15.92 -7.40
C HIS A 89 -6.01 15.26 -8.73
N PRO A 90 -5.14 14.23 -8.71
CA PRO A 90 -4.80 13.48 -9.91
C PRO A 90 -6.04 12.82 -10.55
N PRO A 91 -5.93 12.28 -11.78
CA PRO A 91 -7.02 11.54 -12.42
C PRO A 91 -7.62 10.46 -11.50
N LYS A 92 -8.91 10.15 -11.70
CA LYS A 92 -9.69 9.21 -10.88
C LYS A 92 -9.34 7.76 -11.19
N ASN A 93 -8.10 7.37 -10.96
CA ASN A 93 -7.63 6.00 -11.09
C ASN A 93 -6.81 5.61 -9.85
N ARG A 94 -6.98 4.37 -9.40
CA ARG A 94 -6.15 3.80 -8.34
C ARG A 94 -6.17 4.57 -7.01
N CYS A 95 -7.37 4.83 -6.46
CA CYS A 95 -7.56 5.57 -5.20
C CYS A 95 -6.64 5.06 -4.07
N LEU A 96 -6.59 3.74 -3.87
CA LEU A 96 -5.84 3.09 -2.78
C LEU A 96 -4.32 2.97 -3.03
N PHE A 97 -3.84 3.45 -4.18
CA PHE A 97 -2.41 3.60 -4.44
C PHE A 97 -1.84 4.77 -3.63
N CYS A 98 -2.52 5.92 -3.70
CA CYS A 98 -2.16 7.13 -2.97
C CYS A 98 -2.81 7.17 -1.59
N HIS A 99 -4.10 6.85 -1.46
CA HIS A 99 -4.83 6.86 -0.20
C HIS A 99 -4.75 5.49 0.47
N LYS A 100 -3.71 5.28 1.27
CA LYS A 100 -3.48 3.97 1.90
C LYS A 100 -4.56 3.68 2.94
N LEU A 101 -4.94 2.40 3.02
CA LEU A 101 -5.71 1.88 4.15
C LEU A 101 -4.82 1.88 5.40
N GLN A 102 -5.44 2.11 6.55
CA GLN A 102 -4.74 1.93 7.81
C GLN A 102 -4.35 0.45 7.97
N PRO A 103 -3.15 0.14 8.51
CA PRO A 103 -2.81 -1.22 8.84
C PRO A 103 -3.83 -1.78 9.84
N LEU A 104 -4.40 -2.95 9.54
CA LEU A 104 -5.23 -3.66 10.50
C LEU A 104 -4.41 -3.87 11.77
N LYS A 105 -4.88 -3.31 12.87
CA LYS A 105 -4.43 -3.70 14.21
C LYS A 105 -4.98 -5.11 14.43
N LEU A 106 -4.17 -6.11 14.05
CA LEU A 106 -4.37 -7.51 14.42
C LEU A 106 -4.14 -7.67 15.93
#